data_AF-A0A9Q3KG15-F1
#
_entry.id   AF-A0A9Q3KG15-F1
#
_cell.length_a   1.000
_cell.length_b   1.000
_cell.length_c   1.000
_cell.angle_alpha   90.00
_cell.angle_beta   90.00
_cell.angle_gamma   90.00
#
_symmetry.space_group_name_H-M   'P 1'
#
loop_
_entity.id
_entity.type
_entity.pdbx_description
1 polymer ?
#
loop_
_entity_poly.entity_id
_entity_poly.type
_entity_poly.pdbx_seq_one_letter_code
_entity_poly.pdbx_strand_id
1 'polypeptide(L)'
;MLICLNLPPSEILKPDNVYAAGIIPGPKEPTTLQLNYLLIPLIKELKEQWQGYHFSPTSTVPSGSFICVAILTAIADVVAMRKLP
;
A
#
# COMPACT_ATOMS: atom_id res chain seq x y z
N MET A 1 -6.24 -5.32 -0.01
CA MET A 1 -6.86 -4.02 0.33
C MET A 1 -5.79 -3.13 0.93
N LEU A 2 -5.72 -1.87 0.53
CA LEU A 2 -4.80 -0.86 1.04
C LEU A 2 -5.62 0.25 1.71
N ILE A 3 -5.21 0.65 2.90
CA ILE A 3 -5.89 1.67 3.71
C ILE A 3 -4.85 2.65 4.27
N CYS A 4 -5.20 3.94 4.30
CA CYS A 4 -4.36 4.96 4.89
C CYS A 4 -4.62 5.02 6.41
N LEU A 5 -3.66 4.56 7.19
CA LEU A 5 -3.78 4.52 8.66
C LEU A 5 -3.53 5.89 9.33
N ASN A 6 -3.15 6.91 8.56
CA ASN A 6 -3.01 8.28 9.06
C ASN A 6 -4.37 9.00 9.19
N LEU A 7 -5.45 8.38 8.73
CA LEU A 7 -6.80 8.92 8.83
C LEU A 7 -7.43 8.60 10.21
N PRO A 8 -8.38 9.42 10.69
CA PRO A 8 -9.15 9.11 11.89
C PRO A 8 -9.89 7.77 11.77
N PRO A 9 -10.15 7.05 12.88
CA PRO A 9 -10.81 5.74 12.85
C PRO A 9 -12.15 5.70 12.09
N SER A 10 -12.91 6.80 12.11
CA SER A 10 -14.18 6.93 11.38
C SER A 10 -14.03 7.02 9.86
N GLU A 11 -12.82 7.28 9.37
CA GLU A 11 -12.52 7.55 7.96
C GLU A 11 -11.79 6.38 7.28
N ILE A 12 -11.02 5.57 8.01
CA ILE A 12 -10.11 4.53 7.47
C ILE A 12 -10.82 3.54 6.54
N LEU A 13 -12.06 3.15 6.85
CA LEU A 13 -12.82 2.14 6.12
C LEU A 13 -13.92 2.72 5.22
N LYS A 14 -13.94 4.05 5.02
CA LYS A 14 -14.86 4.62 4.05
C LYS A 14 -14.48 4.16 2.64
N PRO A 15 -15.45 3.88 1.74
CA PRO A 15 -15.17 3.43 0.38
C PRO A 15 -14.16 4.32 -0.36
N ASP A 16 -14.19 5.64 -0.10
CA ASP A 16 -13.30 6.61 -0.74
C ASP A 16 -11.83 6.52 -0.25
N ASN A 17 -11.59 5.94 0.92
CA ASN A 17 -10.27 5.81 1.55
C ASN A 17 -9.71 4.38 1.50
N VAL A 18 -10.45 3.46 0.88
CA VAL A 18 -10.09 2.05 0.73
C VAL A 18 -9.75 1.78 -0.72
N TYR A 19 -8.52 1.33 -0.97
CA TYR A 19 -8.06 1.00 -2.32
C TYR A 19 -7.84 -0.51 -2.49
N ALA A 20 -8.42 -1.09 -3.54
CA ALA A 20 -8.16 -2.48 -3.91
C ALA A 20 -6.84 -2.57 -4.70
N ALA A 21 -5.72 -2.75 -3.98
CA ALA A 21 -4.38 -2.83 -4.59
C ALA A 21 -4.14 -4.04 -5.51
N GLY A 22 -5.03 -5.05 -5.46
CA GLY A 22 -4.93 -6.22 -6.33
C GLY A 22 -6.13 -7.15 -6.15
N ILE A 23 -6.56 -7.76 -7.25
CA ILE A 23 -7.59 -8.80 -7.29
C ILE A 23 -6.98 -9.99 -8.01
N ILE A 24 -7.06 -11.18 -7.40
CA ILE A 24 -6.63 -12.43 -8.01
C ILE A 24 -7.87 -13.10 -8.63
N PRO A 25 -8.06 -13.01 -9.96
CA PRO A 25 -9.21 -13.63 -10.60
C PRO A 25 -9.05 -15.15 -10.65
N GLY A 26 -10.09 -15.88 -10.24
CA GLY A 26 -10.23 -17.29 -10.60
C GLY A 26 -10.64 -17.46 -12.07
N PRO A 27 -10.51 -18.65 -12.67
CA PRO A 27 -9.99 -19.90 -12.08
C PRO A 27 -8.46 -20.07 -12.21
N LYS A 28 -7.78 -19.19 -12.95
CA LYS A 28 -6.33 -19.24 -13.16
C LYS A 28 -5.65 -18.18 -12.31
N GLU A 29 -5.37 -18.55 -11.07
CA GLU A 29 -4.58 -17.69 -10.20
C GLU A 29 -3.19 -17.43 -10.78
N PRO A 30 -2.64 -16.22 -10.62
CA PRO A 30 -1.27 -15.94 -11.00
C PRO A 30 -0.32 -16.79 -10.15
N THR A 31 0.77 -17.20 -10.80
CA THR A 31 1.89 -17.86 -10.12
C THR A 31 2.61 -16.88 -9.19
N THR A 32 3.38 -17.38 -8.24
CA THR A 32 4.22 -16.54 -7.36
C THR A 32 5.15 -15.63 -8.17
N LEU A 33 5.72 -16.13 -9.27
CA LEU A 33 6.57 -15.33 -10.16
C LEU A 33 5.79 -14.16 -10.79
N GLN A 34 4.57 -14.41 -11.25
CA GLN A 34 3.71 -13.38 -11.84
C GLN A 34 3.27 -12.34 -10.81
N LEU A 35 2.94 -12.76 -9.59
CA LEU A 35 2.64 -11.84 -8.48
C LEU A 35 3.86 -10.98 -8.12
N ASN A 36 5.04 -11.58 -8.10
CA ASN A 36 6.28 -10.88 -7.77
C ASN A 36 6.64 -9.78 -8.77
N TYR A 37 6.25 -9.90 -10.05
CA TYR A 37 6.42 -8.80 -11.02
C TYR A 37 5.69 -7.52 -10.61
N LEU A 38 4.63 -7.61 -9.80
CA LEU A 38 3.89 -6.47 -9.29
C LEU A 38 4.30 -6.10 -7.85
N LEU A 39 4.47 -7.11 -6.98
CA LEU A 39 4.75 -6.89 -5.57
C LEU A 39 6.18 -6.40 -5.30
N ILE A 40 7.19 -6.91 -6.02
CA ILE A 40 8.59 -6.53 -5.77
C ILE A 40 8.83 -5.03 -6.07
N PRO A 41 8.41 -4.47 -7.22
CA PRO A 41 8.55 -3.03 -7.47
C PRO A 41 7.83 -2.19 -6.42
N LEU A 42 6.60 -2.57 -6.06
CA LEU A 42 5.81 -1.87 -5.04
C LEU A 42 6.51 -1.88 -3.67
N ILE A 43 6.99 -3.04 -3.23
CA ILE A 43 7.74 -3.16 -1.96
C ILE A 43 9.02 -2.33 -2.02
N LYS A 44 9.70 -2.28 -3.16
CA LYS A 44 10.92 -1.47 -3.33
C LYS A 44 10.62 0.02 -3.18
N GLU A 45 9.60 0.53 -3.88
CA GLU A 45 9.17 1.93 -3.77
C GLU A 45 8.79 2.27 -2.33
N LEU A 46 8.04 1.40 -1.65
CA LEU A 46 7.64 1.63 -0.27
C LEU A 46 8.81 1.58 0.72
N LYS A 47 9.83 0.76 0.46
CA LYS A 47 11.08 0.78 1.23
C LYS A 47 11.87 2.07 1.04
N GLU A 48 11.90 2.61 -0.18
CA GLU A 48 12.53 3.90 -0.44
C GLU A 48 11.79 5.03 0.31
N GLN A 49 10.45 4.97 0.35
CA GLN A 49 9.63 5.96 1.06
C GLN A 49 9.63 5.84 2.58
N TRP A 50 10.16 4.75 3.14
CA TRP A 50 10.40 4.64 4.59
C TRP A 50 11.40 5.68 5.08
N GLN A 51 12.40 6.03 4.26
CA GLN A 51 13.38 7.08 4.58
C GLN A 51 12.75 8.48 4.62
N GLY A 52 11.49 8.59 4.16
CA GLY A 52 10.70 9.81 4.17
C GLY A 52 10.93 10.70 2.96
N TYR A 53 9.92 11.49 2.63
CA TYR A 53 9.93 12.42 1.52
C TYR A 53 9.49 13.82 1.97
N HIS A 54 10.20 14.85 1.49
CA HIS A 54 9.81 16.24 1.69
C HIS A 54 8.85 16.68 0.59
N PHE A 55 7.61 16.91 0.97
CA PHE A 55 6.60 17.52 0.13
C PHE A 55 6.76 19.03 0.13
N SER A 56 6.63 19.62 -1.05
CA SER A 56 6.65 21.06 -1.25
C SER A 56 5.59 21.75 -0.40
N PRO A 57 5.82 23.01 0.02
CA PRO A 57 4.83 23.84 0.66
C PRO A 57 3.47 23.83 -0.05
N THR A 58 2.40 23.70 0.73
CA THR A 58 1.03 23.88 0.27
C THR A 58 0.43 25.14 0.89
N SER A 59 -0.71 25.62 0.39
CA SER A 59 -1.41 26.77 0.99
C SER A 59 -1.76 26.55 2.46
N THR A 60 -2.00 25.30 2.87
CA THR A 60 -2.33 24.91 4.24
C THR A 60 -1.09 24.57 5.08
N VAL A 61 0.04 24.21 4.45
CA VAL A 61 1.30 23.90 5.14
C VAL A 61 2.47 24.63 4.45
N PRO A 62 2.71 25.91 4.80
CA PRO A 62 3.73 26.73 4.14
C PRO A 62 5.17 26.27 4.36
N SER A 63 5.42 25.46 5.40
CA SER A 63 6.74 24.86 5.66
C SER A 63 7.02 23.60 4.82
N GLY A 64 6.05 23.13 4.03
CA GLY A 64 6.08 21.78 3.47
C GLY A 64 5.83 20.72 4.54
N SER A 65 5.91 19.45 4.15
CA SER A 65 5.67 18.32 5.06
C SER A 65 6.69 17.22 4.81
N PHE A 66 7.16 16.59 5.89
CA PHE A 66 7.97 15.38 5.80
C PHE A 66 7.11 14.19 6.16
N ILE A 67 7.00 13.22 5.24
CA ILE A 67 6.14 12.05 5.42
C ILE A 67 6.95 10.79 5.15
N CYS A 68 6.90 9.84 6.08
CA CYS A 68 7.35 8.47 5.88
C CYS A 68 6.15 7.58 5.57
N VAL A 69 6.33 6.64 4.65
CA VAL A 69 5.31 5.65 4.29
C VAL A 69 5.77 4.26 4.71
N ALA A 70 4.84 3.45 5.22
CA ALA A 70 5.11 2.09 5.66
C ALA A 70 3.92 1.17 5.36
N ILE A 71 4.21 -0.09 4.97
CA ILE A 71 3.22 -1.17 5.03
C ILE A 71 3.34 -1.83 6.40
N LEU A 72 2.24 -1.84 7.16
CA LEU A 72 2.19 -2.56 8.44
C LEU A 72 1.79 -4.02 8.29
N THR A 73 0.86 -4.34 7.39
CA THR A 73 0.33 -5.70 7.27
C THR A 73 -0.24 -5.98 5.87
N ALA A 74 -0.19 -7.25 5.47
CA ALA A 74 -0.90 -7.79 4.32
C ALA A 74 -2.00 -8.72 4.83
N ILE A 75 -3.24 -8.48 4.39
CA ILE A 75 -4.41 -9.29 4.76
C ILE A 75 -4.89 -10.00 3.50
N ALA A 76 -4.82 -11.33 3.51
CA ALA A 76 -5.33 -12.21 2.46
C ALA A 76 -5.68 -13.59 3.04
N ASP A 77 -6.35 -14.44 2.25
CA ASP A 77 -6.55 -15.84 2.64
C ASP A 77 -5.22 -16.62 2.71
N VAL A 78 -5.27 -17.83 3.25
CA VAL A 78 -4.07 -18.66 3.46
C VAL A 78 -3.34 -18.99 2.15
N VAL A 79 -4.05 -19.14 1.03
CA VAL A 79 -3.46 -19.51 -0.27
C VAL A 79 -2.70 -18.32 -0.85
N ALA A 80 -3.29 -17.14 -0.82
CA ALA A 80 -2.68 -15.90 -1.27
C ALA A 80 -1.51 -15.48 -0.37
N MET A 81 -1.62 -15.62 0.95
CA MET A 81 -0.53 -15.30 1.89
C MET A 81 0.74 -16.12 1.63
N ARG A 82 0.61 -17.39 1.19
CA ARG A 82 1.77 -18.24 0.83
C ARG A 82 2.50 -17.81 -0.44
N LYS A 83 1.90 -16.90 -1.23
CA LYS A 83 2.48 -16.38 -2.48
C LYS A 83 3.10 -14.99 -2.32
N LEU A 84 2.97 -14.36 -1.14
CA LEU A 84 3.63 -13.09 -0.85
C LEU A 84 5.15 -13.30 -0.67
N PRO A 85 5.99 -12.37 -1.14
CA PRO A 85 7.44 -12.44 -1.01
C PRO A 85 7.95 -12.13 0.41
#